data_AF-A0A6I7Q4D3-F1
#
_entry.id   AF-A0A6I7Q4D3-F1
#
_cell.length_a   1.000
_cell.length_b   1.000
_cell.length_c   1.000
_cell.angle_alpha   90.00
_cell.angle_beta   90.00
_cell.angle_gamma   90.00
#
_symmetry.space_group_name_H-M   'P 1'
#
loop_
_entity.id
_entity.type
_entity.pdbx_description
1 polymer ?
#
loop_
_entity_poly.entity_id
_entity_poly.type
_entity_poly.pdbx_seq_one_letter_code
_entity_poly.pdbx_strand_id
1 'polypeptide(L)'
;MNIRTVDYQSPQAPEQLSSSFRETGFAVISNHPISKTLIEEVYADWENFFSSDQKSEYLFNPNTQAGYFPFRTENAKDSAKKDLKEFFHIYPNHPIPHGIRKSSLELRDHLLSIGTKLLGWLDQKTPEDIRRKFSQPLDQMLEGSPKNLFRIIHYPPLDGTEEVGAVRASAHEDIDMITLLPASTEMGLQVKDQSGNWHEVPGGFGELVVNVGDMLQMASAGFYRSTTHRVINPKGDAAKRSRYSMPLFCHPRPDVILSEEHTADSYLTQRLREIGLAQ
;
A
#
# COMPACT_ATOMS: atom_id res chain seq x y z
N MET A 1 20.50 4.47 2.65
CA MET A 1 19.33 5.08 3.32
C MET A 1 19.03 4.27 4.57
N ASN A 2 18.58 4.88 5.68
CA ASN A 2 18.34 4.15 6.94
C ASN A 2 16.84 4.08 7.25
N ILE A 3 16.18 3.02 6.80
CA ILE A 3 14.76 2.76 7.12
C ILE A 3 14.70 2.18 8.53
N ARG A 4 13.98 2.85 9.43
CA ARG A 4 13.94 2.44 10.84
C ARG A 4 12.91 1.35 11.06
N THR A 5 13.30 0.33 11.82
CA THR A 5 12.35 -0.55 12.50
C THR A 5 11.88 0.14 13.79
N VAL A 6 10.57 0.34 13.90
CA VAL A 6 9.87 1.01 14.98
C VAL A 6 9.07 -0.03 15.75
N ASP A 7 9.41 -0.23 17.02
CA ASP A 7 8.63 -1.08 17.91
C ASP A 7 7.30 -0.40 18.24
N TYR A 8 6.18 -0.97 17.81
CA TYR A 8 4.83 -0.41 18.00
C TYR A 8 4.45 -0.17 19.46
N GLN A 9 5.06 -0.88 20.40
CA GLN A 9 4.77 -0.78 21.84
C GLN A 9 5.69 0.22 22.55
N SER A 10 6.74 0.70 21.87
CA SER A 10 7.69 1.65 22.44
C SER A 10 7.04 3.03 22.65
N PRO A 11 7.30 3.70 23.79
CA PRO A 11 6.90 5.09 23.98
C PRO A 11 7.65 6.06 23.05
N GLN A 12 8.77 5.63 22.44
CA GLN A 12 9.49 6.41 21.43
C GLN A 12 8.97 6.18 20.01
N ALA A 13 8.02 5.26 19.81
CA ALA A 13 7.52 4.90 18.48
C ALA A 13 7.02 6.10 17.65
N PRO A 14 6.26 7.07 18.21
CA PRO A 14 5.82 8.24 17.44
C PRO A 14 6.99 9.06 16.87
N GLU A 15 8.04 9.26 17.68
CA GLU A 15 9.21 10.06 17.29
C GLU A 15 10.05 9.35 16.22
N GLN A 16 10.23 8.04 16.39
CA GLN A 16 11.00 7.21 15.46
C GLN A 16 10.28 7.09 14.12
N LEU A 17 8.96 6.90 14.12
CA LEU A 17 8.13 6.86 12.93
C LEU A 17 8.21 8.19 12.16
N SER A 18 7.93 9.30 12.85
CA SER A 18 7.99 10.64 12.25
C SER A 18 9.36 10.91 11.63
N SER A 19 10.44 10.57 12.34
CA SER A 19 11.80 10.73 11.81
C SER A 19 12.07 9.86 10.58
N SER A 20 11.68 8.59 10.60
CA SER A 20 11.87 7.67 9.46
C SER A 20 11.11 8.14 8.22
N PHE A 21 9.87 8.62 8.38
CA PHE A 21 9.05 9.15 7.29
C PHE A 21 9.59 10.45 6.70
N ARG A 22 10.18 11.35 7.52
CA ARG A 22 10.84 12.56 7.00
C ARG A 22 12.12 12.22 6.23
N GLU A 23 12.92 11.30 6.75
CA GLU A 23 14.22 10.94 6.19
C GLU A 23 14.06 10.12 4.90
N THR A 24 13.10 9.19 4.88
CA THR A 24 13.04 8.12 3.88
C THR A 24 11.68 7.92 3.24
N GLY A 25 10.60 8.41 3.84
CA GLY A 25 9.21 8.10 3.46
C GLY A 25 8.74 6.70 3.86
N PHE A 26 9.59 5.90 4.51
CA PHE A 26 9.33 4.50 4.87
C PHE A 26 9.67 4.24 6.34
N ALA A 27 9.01 3.24 6.93
CA ALA A 27 9.35 2.65 8.21
C ALA A 27 8.93 1.18 8.23
N VAL A 28 9.49 0.43 9.16
CA VAL A 28 9.06 -0.95 9.46
C VAL A 28 8.47 -0.96 10.84
N ILE A 29 7.27 -1.49 11.01
CA ILE A 29 6.60 -1.60 12.32
C ILE A 29 6.75 -3.03 12.81
N SER A 30 7.39 -3.20 13.96
CA SER A 30 7.49 -4.48 14.67
C SER A 30 6.58 -4.50 15.90
N ASN A 31 6.36 -5.68 16.50
CA ASN A 31 5.57 -5.86 17.73
C ASN A 31 4.15 -5.27 17.68
N HIS A 32 3.57 -5.20 16.48
CA HIS A 32 2.17 -4.81 16.26
C HIS A 32 1.19 -5.90 16.73
N PRO A 33 -0.09 -5.57 17.01
CA PRO A 33 -1.03 -6.52 17.61
C PRO A 33 -1.62 -7.56 16.63
N ILE A 34 -1.41 -7.43 15.32
CA ILE A 34 -1.93 -8.41 14.35
C ILE A 34 -1.25 -9.77 14.55
N SER A 35 -2.07 -10.80 14.74
CA SER A 35 -1.60 -12.18 14.85
C SER A 35 -0.98 -12.67 13.53
N LYS A 36 0.16 -13.36 13.63
CA LYS A 36 0.80 -14.02 12.48
C LYS A 36 -0.14 -15.03 11.83
N THR A 37 -0.88 -15.80 12.62
CA THR A 37 -1.85 -16.78 12.13
C THR A 37 -2.95 -16.14 11.31
N LEU A 38 -3.42 -14.93 11.67
CA LEU A 38 -4.41 -14.22 10.89
C LEU A 38 -3.87 -13.87 9.50
N ILE A 39 -2.62 -13.38 9.42
CA ILE A 39 -1.97 -13.06 8.14
C ILE A 39 -1.81 -14.32 7.28
N GLU A 40 -1.36 -15.43 7.87
CA GLU A 40 -1.18 -16.72 7.19
C GLU A 40 -2.49 -17.27 6.64
N GLU A 41 -3.56 -17.23 7.45
CA GLU A 41 -4.89 -17.67 7.05
C GLU A 41 -5.43 -16.89 5.86
N VAL A 42 -5.26 -15.56 5.88
CA VAL A 42 -5.71 -14.71 4.78
C VAL A 42 -4.87 -14.99 3.53
N TYR A 43 -3.55 -15.14 3.63
CA TYR A 43 -2.73 -15.54 2.48
C TYR A 43 -3.19 -16.86 1.87
N ALA A 44 -3.46 -17.88 2.70
CA ALA A 44 -3.91 -19.19 2.23
C ALA A 44 -5.28 -19.11 1.50
N ASP A 45 -6.22 -18.31 2.00
CA ASP A 45 -7.52 -18.12 1.34
C ASP A 45 -7.35 -17.51 -0.05
N TRP A 46 -6.53 -16.47 -0.16
CA TRP A 46 -6.33 -15.76 -1.42
C TRP A 46 -5.48 -16.55 -2.41
N GLU A 47 -4.51 -17.34 -1.95
CA GLU A 47 -3.80 -18.31 -2.79
C GLU A 47 -4.77 -19.32 -3.43
N ASN A 48 -5.69 -19.88 -2.64
CA ASN A 48 -6.73 -20.78 -3.16
C ASN A 48 -7.63 -20.07 -4.18
N PHE A 49 -8.04 -18.82 -3.91
CA PHE A 49 -8.85 -18.03 -4.81
C PHE A 49 -8.15 -17.76 -6.15
N PHE A 50 -6.90 -17.27 -6.15
CA PHE A 50 -6.16 -16.97 -7.37
C PHE A 50 -5.81 -18.22 -8.19
N SER A 51 -5.71 -19.38 -7.54
CA SER A 51 -5.52 -20.68 -8.18
C SER A 51 -6.79 -21.27 -8.79
N SER A 52 -7.96 -20.69 -8.49
CA SER A 52 -9.26 -21.16 -8.98
C SER A 52 -9.69 -20.45 -10.27
N ASP A 53 -10.49 -21.14 -11.10
CA ASP A 53 -11.14 -20.53 -12.26
C ASP A 53 -12.28 -19.58 -11.87
N GLN A 54 -12.79 -19.69 -10.63
CA GLN A 54 -13.88 -18.87 -10.10
C GLN A 54 -13.52 -17.38 -10.02
N LYS A 55 -12.23 -17.01 -10.01
CA LYS A 55 -11.81 -15.60 -10.01
C LYS A 55 -12.40 -14.79 -11.16
N SER A 56 -12.65 -15.44 -12.29
CA SER A 56 -13.30 -14.83 -13.47
C SER A 56 -14.77 -14.43 -13.25
N GLU A 57 -15.44 -14.96 -12.23
CA GLU A 57 -16.81 -14.57 -11.85
C GLU A 57 -16.84 -13.24 -11.08
N TYR A 58 -15.68 -12.79 -10.57
CA TYR A 58 -15.57 -11.61 -9.71
C TYR A 58 -14.86 -10.45 -10.40
N LEU A 59 -14.91 -10.36 -11.73
CA LEU A 59 -14.29 -9.27 -12.49
C LEU A 59 -14.64 -7.89 -11.93
N PHE A 60 -13.66 -7.00 -11.97
CA PHE A 60 -13.80 -5.67 -11.41
C PHE A 60 -14.97 -4.90 -12.02
N ASN A 61 -15.64 -4.10 -11.19
CA ASN A 61 -16.66 -3.16 -11.64
C ASN A 61 -15.98 -1.87 -12.13
N PRO A 62 -16.18 -1.42 -13.40
CA PRO A 62 -15.52 -0.22 -13.91
C PRO A 62 -15.86 1.07 -13.17
N ASN A 63 -17.03 1.15 -12.53
CA ASN A 63 -17.47 2.35 -11.81
C ASN A 63 -16.88 2.43 -10.39
N THR A 64 -16.77 1.29 -9.71
CA THR A 64 -16.29 1.25 -8.32
C THR A 64 -14.84 0.79 -8.21
N GLN A 65 -14.29 0.23 -9.28
CA GLN A 65 -12.98 -0.43 -9.32
C GLN A 65 -12.84 -1.59 -8.32
N ALA A 66 -13.95 -2.09 -7.76
CA ALA A 66 -13.95 -3.21 -6.80
C ALA A 66 -14.01 -4.55 -7.55
N GLY A 67 -13.29 -5.56 -7.07
CA GLY A 67 -13.27 -6.90 -7.66
C GLY A 67 -11.91 -7.31 -8.22
N TYR A 68 -11.91 -8.36 -9.04
CA TYR A 68 -10.75 -9.02 -9.63
C TYR A 68 -10.29 -8.35 -10.93
N PHE A 69 -9.00 -8.07 -10.99
CA PHE A 69 -8.29 -7.57 -12.16
C PHE A 69 -7.41 -8.68 -12.73
N PRO A 70 -7.68 -9.13 -13.96
CA PRO A 70 -6.90 -10.17 -14.61
C PRO A 70 -5.42 -9.84 -14.77
N PHE A 71 -4.63 -10.87 -15.04
CA PHE A 71 -3.20 -10.72 -15.26
C PHE A 71 -2.89 -9.67 -16.35
N ARG A 72 -1.93 -8.79 -16.08
CA ARG A 72 -1.49 -7.71 -17.00
C ARG A 72 -2.59 -6.69 -17.33
N THR A 73 -3.41 -6.32 -16.33
CA THR A 73 -4.42 -5.25 -16.49
C THR A 73 -3.83 -3.84 -16.35
N GLU A 74 -2.94 -3.59 -15.38
CA GLU A 74 -2.37 -2.25 -15.13
C GLU A 74 -1.12 -1.93 -15.97
N ASN A 75 -1.03 -0.67 -16.41
CA ASN A 75 0.19 -0.04 -16.87
C ASN A 75 0.79 0.78 -15.71
N ALA A 76 2.11 0.82 -15.59
CA ALA A 76 2.75 1.80 -14.72
C ALA A 76 2.87 3.15 -15.44
N LYS A 77 2.83 4.25 -14.66
CA LYS A 77 3.12 5.60 -15.18
C LYS A 77 4.49 5.56 -15.87
N ASP A 78 4.53 5.99 -17.13
CA ASP A 78 5.73 6.01 -17.98
C ASP A 78 6.33 4.65 -18.40
N SER A 79 5.59 3.54 -18.24
CA SER A 79 6.00 2.21 -18.74
C SER A 79 5.11 1.73 -19.90
N ALA A 80 5.72 1.36 -21.03
CA ALA A 80 5.01 0.70 -22.13
C ALA A 80 4.64 -0.77 -21.83
N LYS A 81 5.17 -1.34 -20.74
CA LYS A 81 5.01 -2.76 -20.39
C LYS A 81 4.02 -2.92 -19.23
N LYS A 82 3.17 -3.93 -19.36
CA LYS A 82 2.18 -4.31 -18.35
C LYS A 82 2.85 -5.03 -17.19
N ASP A 83 2.47 -4.68 -15.96
CA ASP A 83 3.01 -5.32 -14.76
C ASP A 83 2.62 -6.81 -14.71
N LEU A 84 3.53 -7.64 -14.22
CA LEU A 84 3.38 -9.10 -14.16
C LEU A 84 2.58 -9.53 -12.91
N LYS A 85 1.34 -9.03 -12.80
CA LYS A 85 0.47 -9.30 -11.66
C LYS A 85 -1.01 -9.39 -12.03
N GLU A 86 -1.75 -10.11 -11.21
CA GLU A 86 -3.21 -10.06 -11.09
C GLU A 86 -3.55 -9.64 -9.66
N PHE A 87 -4.72 -9.03 -9.43
CA PHE A 87 -5.06 -8.53 -8.11
C PHE A 87 -6.56 -8.43 -7.87
N PHE A 88 -6.94 -8.27 -6.60
CA PHE A 88 -8.33 -8.08 -6.18
C PHE A 88 -8.44 -6.84 -5.30
N HIS A 89 -9.44 -6.00 -5.55
CA HIS A 89 -9.76 -4.82 -4.75
C HIS A 89 -10.91 -5.07 -3.79
N ILE A 90 -10.65 -4.86 -2.51
CA ILE A 90 -11.64 -4.89 -1.44
C ILE A 90 -11.79 -3.46 -0.90
N TYR A 91 -12.93 -2.84 -1.20
CA TYR A 91 -13.35 -1.57 -0.62
C TYR A 91 -14.31 -1.81 0.56
N PRO A 92 -14.50 -0.81 1.45
CA PRO A 92 -15.53 -0.85 2.48
C PRO A 92 -16.91 -1.19 1.90
N ASN A 93 -17.66 -2.05 2.58
CA ASN A 93 -19.01 -2.48 2.21
C ASN A 93 -19.15 -3.21 0.86
N HIS A 94 -18.05 -3.57 0.20
CA HIS A 94 -18.10 -4.44 -0.98
C HIS A 94 -18.06 -5.92 -0.57
N PRO A 95 -18.79 -6.80 -1.30
CA PRO A 95 -18.76 -8.23 -1.02
C PRO A 95 -17.40 -8.83 -1.33
N ILE A 96 -16.98 -9.79 -0.50
CA ILE A 96 -15.83 -10.66 -0.77
C ILE A 96 -16.28 -11.91 -1.53
N PRO A 97 -15.39 -12.54 -2.32
CA PRO A 97 -15.73 -13.77 -3.05
C PRO A 97 -16.21 -14.90 -2.15
N HIS A 98 -17.05 -15.78 -2.69
CA HIS A 98 -17.44 -17.00 -1.99
C HIS A 98 -16.20 -17.83 -1.65
N GLY A 99 -16.13 -18.36 -0.42
CA GLY A 99 -14.99 -19.13 0.07
C GLY A 99 -13.89 -18.29 0.74
N ILE A 100 -13.87 -16.97 0.56
CA ILE A 100 -12.98 -16.10 1.34
C ILE A 100 -13.56 -15.92 2.74
N ARG A 101 -12.76 -16.19 3.78
CA ARG A 101 -13.20 -16.07 5.18
C ARG A 101 -13.25 -14.60 5.61
N LYS A 102 -14.03 -14.36 6.67
CA LYS A 102 -14.13 -13.04 7.33
C LYS A 102 -12.80 -12.56 7.92
N SER A 103 -11.82 -13.44 8.10
CA SER A 103 -10.44 -13.09 8.47
C SER A 103 -9.83 -12.05 7.53
N SER A 104 -10.21 -12.03 6.25
CA SER A 104 -9.76 -10.99 5.31
C SER A 104 -10.23 -9.59 5.72
N LEU A 105 -11.48 -9.48 6.19
CA LEU A 105 -12.05 -8.22 6.69
C LEU A 105 -11.48 -7.86 8.06
N GLU A 106 -11.26 -8.85 8.92
CA GLU A 106 -10.59 -8.66 10.22
C GLU A 106 -9.16 -8.13 10.06
N LEU A 107 -8.38 -8.70 9.14
CA LEU A 107 -7.03 -8.22 8.86
C LEU A 107 -7.04 -6.79 8.32
N ARG A 108 -7.94 -6.49 7.38
CA ARG A 108 -8.14 -5.12 6.89
C ARG A 108 -8.43 -4.15 8.03
N ASP A 109 -9.37 -4.50 8.91
CA ASP A 109 -9.82 -3.62 9.99
C ASP A 109 -8.70 -3.41 11.03
N HIS A 110 -7.89 -4.44 11.32
CA HIS A 110 -6.70 -4.29 12.15
C HIS A 110 -5.64 -3.39 11.50
N LEU A 111 -5.37 -3.56 10.20
CA LEU A 111 -4.44 -2.70 9.47
C LEU A 111 -4.92 -1.24 9.46
N LEU A 112 -6.22 -1.00 9.24
CA LEU A 112 -6.79 0.34 9.26
C LEU A 112 -6.70 0.98 10.66
N SER A 113 -6.95 0.20 11.71
CA SER A 113 -6.81 0.65 13.09
C SER A 113 -5.36 1.05 13.41
N ILE A 114 -4.38 0.24 13.00
CA ILE A 114 -2.96 0.60 13.12
C ILE A 114 -2.67 1.87 12.32
N GLY A 115 -3.04 1.93 11.04
CA GLY A 115 -2.79 3.09 10.18
C GLY A 115 -3.36 4.38 10.77
N THR A 116 -4.60 4.33 11.27
CA THR A 116 -5.24 5.45 11.97
C THR A 116 -4.42 5.91 13.18
N LYS A 117 -3.94 4.98 14.01
CA LYS A 117 -3.07 5.30 15.15
C LYS A 117 -1.73 5.90 14.72
N LEU A 118 -1.12 5.36 13.66
CA LEU A 118 0.14 5.90 13.12
C LEU A 118 -0.04 7.33 12.63
N LEU A 119 -1.14 7.65 11.94
CA LEU A 119 -1.47 9.03 11.56
C LEU A 119 -1.65 9.94 12.78
N GLY A 120 -2.31 9.46 13.84
CA GLY A 120 -2.41 10.19 15.11
C GLY A 120 -1.04 10.46 15.76
N TRP A 121 -0.09 9.53 15.65
CA TRP A 121 1.29 9.75 16.08
C TRP A 121 1.99 10.82 15.23
N LEU A 122 1.81 10.80 13.92
CA LEU A 122 2.39 11.81 13.02
C LEU A 122 1.83 13.19 13.31
N ASP A 123 0.51 13.31 13.55
CA ASP A 123 -0.12 14.59 13.92
C ASP A 123 0.54 15.21 15.16
N GLN A 124 0.71 14.40 16.22
CA GLN A 124 1.38 14.81 17.47
C GLN A 124 2.85 15.21 17.29
N LYS A 125 3.51 14.65 16.27
CA LYS A 125 4.94 14.86 15.99
C LYS A 125 5.20 15.83 14.85
N THR A 126 4.15 16.39 14.26
CA THR A 126 4.25 17.43 13.26
C THR A 126 4.46 18.78 13.96
N PRO A 127 5.48 19.59 13.55
CA PRO A 127 5.66 20.94 14.04
C PRO A 127 4.40 21.80 13.88
N GLU A 128 4.17 22.71 14.82
CA GLU A 128 2.95 23.51 14.90
C GLU A 128 2.66 24.32 13.63
N ASP A 129 3.68 24.87 12.99
CA ASP A 129 3.57 25.64 11.74
C ASP A 129 3.11 24.80 10.55
N ILE A 130 3.42 23.51 10.55
CA ILE A 130 2.99 22.55 9.52
C ILE A 130 1.63 21.97 9.89
N ARG A 131 1.42 21.62 11.16
CA ARG A 131 0.17 21.06 11.67
C ARG A 131 -1.04 21.98 11.41
N ARG A 132 -0.84 23.31 11.49
CA ARG A 132 -1.89 24.30 11.13
C ARG A 132 -2.37 24.23 9.69
N LYS A 133 -1.63 23.56 8.79
CA LYS A 133 -2.02 23.34 7.40
C LYS A 133 -2.95 22.14 7.24
N PHE A 134 -3.00 21.23 8.22
CA PHE A 134 -3.95 20.14 8.21
C PHE A 134 -5.37 20.70 8.39
N SER A 135 -6.28 20.36 7.49
CA SER A 135 -7.67 20.81 7.58
C SER A 135 -8.41 20.26 8.80
N GLN A 136 -7.90 19.17 9.35
CA GLN A 136 -8.38 18.43 10.51
C GLN A 136 -7.27 17.46 10.98
N PRO A 137 -7.39 16.83 12.16
CA PRO A 137 -6.42 15.82 12.59
C PRO A 137 -6.24 14.68 11.58
N LEU A 138 -5.00 14.22 11.38
CA LEU A 138 -4.66 13.25 10.33
C LEU A 138 -5.40 11.91 10.49
N ASP A 139 -5.56 11.43 11.71
CA ASP A 139 -6.31 10.22 12.04
C ASP A 139 -7.80 10.36 11.68
N GLN A 140 -8.38 11.53 11.94
CA GLN A 140 -9.77 11.83 11.59
C GLN A 140 -9.99 11.90 10.09
N MET A 141 -8.96 12.11 9.26
CA MET A 141 -9.11 12.12 7.79
C MET A 141 -9.57 10.76 7.24
N LEU A 142 -9.23 9.65 7.90
CA LEU A 142 -9.59 8.30 7.47
C LEU A 142 -10.97 7.85 7.94
N GLU A 143 -11.55 8.51 8.94
CA GLU A 143 -12.77 8.04 9.60
C GLU A 143 -13.92 7.89 8.61
N GLY A 144 -14.45 6.66 8.50
CA GLY A 144 -15.54 6.33 7.59
C GLY A 144 -15.19 6.43 6.10
N SER A 145 -13.91 6.57 5.74
CA SER A 145 -13.50 6.74 4.34
C SER A 145 -13.93 5.54 3.50
N PRO A 146 -14.75 5.74 2.44
CA PRO A 146 -15.14 4.67 1.52
C PRO A 146 -14.02 4.34 0.52
N LYS A 147 -12.90 5.07 0.56
CA LYS A 147 -11.80 4.97 -0.40
C LYS A 147 -10.63 4.12 0.11
N ASN A 148 -10.61 3.75 1.39
CA ASN A 148 -9.63 2.80 1.90
C ASN A 148 -9.63 1.54 1.04
N LEU A 149 -8.47 1.12 0.54
CA LEU A 149 -8.38 0.01 -0.40
C LEU A 149 -7.50 -1.08 0.20
N PHE A 150 -8.09 -2.25 0.45
CA PHE A 150 -7.33 -3.45 0.74
C PHE A 150 -7.14 -4.23 -0.56
N ARG A 151 -5.93 -4.20 -1.09
CA ARG A 151 -5.59 -4.81 -2.37
C ARG A 151 -4.84 -6.11 -2.13
N ILE A 152 -5.33 -7.20 -2.70
CA ILE A 152 -4.66 -8.50 -2.67
C ILE A 152 -4.00 -8.69 -4.01
N ILE A 153 -2.69 -8.92 -4.03
CA ILE A 153 -1.91 -9.02 -5.26
C ILE A 153 -1.28 -10.41 -5.34
N HIS A 154 -1.45 -11.05 -6.48
CA HIS A 154 -0.75 -12.25 -6.87
C HIS A 154 0.21 -11.95 -8.02
N TYR A 155 1.47 -12.28 -7.80
CA TYR A 155 2.51 -12.27 -8.83
C TYR A 155 2.82 -13.72 -9.20
N PRO A 156 2.40 -14.19 -10.39
CA PRO A 156 2.67 -15.54 -10.84
C PRO A 156 4.18 -15.88 -10.88
N PRO A 157 4.53 -17.18 -10.89
CA PRO A 157 5.88 -17.62 -11.17
C PRO A 157 6.39 -17.04 -12.49
N LEU A 158 7.69 -16.77 -12.52
CA LEU A 158 8.37 -16.39 -13.75
C LEU A 158 8.79 -17.67 -14.48
N ASP A 159 8.47 -17.77 -15.77
CA ASP A 159 8.76 -18.95 -16.61
C ASP A 159 9.86 -18.70 -17.65
N GLY A 160 10.42 -17.48 -17.69
CA GLY A 160 11.47 -17.07 -18.61
C GLY A 160 10.95 -16.56 -19.95
N THR A 161 9.63 -16.52 -20.16
CA THR A 161 8.99 -15.93 -21.34
C THR A 161 8.62 -14.45 -21.15
N GLU A 162 8.93 -13.88 -19.98
CA GLU A 162 8.68 -12.48 -19.70
C GLU A 162 9.48 -11.59 -20.66
N GLU A 163 8.84 -10.50 -21.08
CA GLU A 163 9.56 -9.54 -21.91
C GLU A 163 10.74 -8.94 -21.15
N VAL A 164 11.86 -8.75 -21.87
CA VAL A 164 13.05 -8.08 -21.31
C VAL A 164 12.66 -6.73 -20.71
N GLY A 165 13.00 -6.52 -19.45
CA GLY A 165 12.69 -5.29 -18.71
C GLY A 165 11.32 -5.25 -18.03
N ALA A 166 10.46 -6.27 -18.20
CA ALA A 166 9.25 -6.41 -17.40
C ALA A 166 9.62 -6.69 -15.94
N VAL A 167 8.95 -6.00 -15.02
CA VAL A 167 9.12 -6.17 -13.58
C VAL A 167 7.79 -6.52 -12.92
N ARG A 168 7.85 -7.13 -11.74
CA ARG A 168 6.66 -7.46 -10.95
C ARG A 168 5.86 -6.20 -10.60
N ALA A 169 6.52 -5.16 -10.10
CA ALA A 169 5.93 -3.83 -9.96
C ALA A 169 6.93 -2.75 -10.33
N SER A 170 6.55 -1.91 -11.28
CA SER A 170 7.35 -0.78 -11.76
C SER A 170 7.56 0.28 -10.66
N ALA A 171 8.50 1.19 -10.89
CA ALA A 171 8.75 2.30 -9.97
C ALA A 171 7.52 3.22 -9.89
N HIS A 172 6.99 3.45 -8.70
CA HIS A 172 5.83 4.31 -8.48
C HIS A 172 5.85 4.92 -7.07
N GLU A 173 4.92 5.85 -6.87
CA GLU A 173 4.58 6.46 -5.58
C GLU A 173 3.12 6.12 -5.29
N ASP A 174 2.81 6.00 -4.01
CA ASP A 174 1.45 5.72 -3.56
C ASP A 174 0.68 7.03 -3.44
N ILE A 175 -0.59 7.02 -3.87
CA ILE A 175 -1.39 8.24 -3.96
C ILE A 175 -1.99 8.63 -2.59
N ASP A 176 -2.23 7.68 -1.70
CA ASP A 176 -3.00 7.82 -0.46
C ASP A 176 -2.26 8.53 0.69
N MET A 177 -2.76 8.43 1.93
CA MET A 177 -2.09 9.03 3.09
C MET A 177 -0.88 8.19 3.51
N ILE A 178 -1.13 6.91 3.79
CA ILE A 178 -0.11 5.93 4.17
C ILE A 178 -0.55 4.53 3.72
N THR A 179 0.42 3.76 3.24
CA THR A 179 0.21 2.34 2.89
C THR A 179 0.77 1.46 3.99
N LEU A 180 0.00 0.46 4.42
CA LEU A 180 0.46 -0.58 5.34
C LEU A 180 0.55 -1.92 4.59
N LEU A 181 1.74 -2.49 4.56
CA LEU A 181 2.03 -3.74 3.90
C LEU A 181 2.49 -4.79 4.92
N PRO A 182 1.65 -5.78 5.27
CA PRO A 182 2.13 -6.99 5.92
C PRO A 182 3.24 -7.63 5.10
N ALA A 183 4.24 -8.20 5.79
CA ALA A 183 5.34 -8.90 5.15
C ALA A 183 4.85 -9.77 3.97
N SER A 184 5.42 -9.54 2.79
CA SER A 184 5.13 -10.35 1.61
C SER A 184 5.76 -11.73 1.74
N THR A 185 5.26 -12.70 0.97
CA THR A 185 5.80 -14.06 1.00
C THR A 185 7.24 -14.16 0.46
N GLU A 186 7.72 -13.15 -0.27
CA GLU A 186 9.06 -13.09 -0.87
C GLU A 186 9.63 -11.66 -0.85
N MET A 187 10.97 -11.57 -0.82
CA MET A 187 11.73 -10.30 -0.87
C MET A 187 11.63 -9.60 -2.25
N GLY A 188 12.00 -8.32 -2.32
CA GLY A 188 12.15 -7.60 -3.59
C GLY A 188 11.70 -6.13 -3.58
N LEU A 189 11.11 -5.67 -2.49
CA LEU A 189 10.74 -4.26 -2.33
C LEU A 189 12.00 -3.39 -2.20
N GLN A 190 12.08 -2.36 -3.05
CA GLN A 190 13.16 -1.38 -3.03
C GLN A 190 12.59 0.03 -3.05
N VAL A 191 13.31 0.95 -2.43
CA VAL A 191 12.96 2.37 -2.33
C VAL A 191 14.12 3.24 -2.81
N LYS A 192 13.80 4.35 -3.46
CA LYS A 192 14.77 5.24 -4.10
C LYS A 192 15.15 6.40 -3.18
N ASP A 193 16.45 6.59 -2.91
CA ASP A 193 16.92 7.74 -2.16
C ASP A 193 17.00 9.02 -3.02
N GLN A 194 17.30 10.15 -2.38
CA GLN A 194 17.44 11.46 -3.05
C GLN A 194 18.62 11.52 -4.04
N SER A 195 19.62 10.66 -3.86
CA SER A 195 20.76 10.53 -4.78
C SER A 195 20.45 9.61 -5.95
N GLY A 196 19.24 9.04 -6.01
CA GLY A 196 18.77 8.15 -7.06
C GLY A 196 19.14 6.67 -6.87
N ASN A 197 19.74 6.29 -5.75
CA ASN A 197 20.12 4.91 -5.46
C ASN A 197 18.92 4.12 -4.91
N TRP A 198 18.86 2.84 -5.25
CA TRP A 198 17.86 1.91 -4.74
C TRP A 198 18.36 1.19 -3.49
N HIS A 199 17.52 1.16 -2.45
CA HIS A 199 17.79 0.48 -1.18
C HIS A 199 16.73 -0.59 -0.95
N GLU A 200 17.14 -1.75 -0.47
CA GLU A 200 16.20 -2.79 -0.04
C GLU A 200 15.47 -2.33 1.23
N VAL A 201 14.18 -2.63 1.29
CA VAL A 201 13.38 -2.37 2.49
C VAL A 201 13.48 -3.58 3.41
N PRO A 202 13.91 -3.42 4.67
CA PRO A 202 13.84 -4.49 5.64
C PRO A 202 12.36 -4.85 5.88
N GLY A 203 12.05 -6.13 6.01
CA GLY A 203 10.66 -6.57 6.17
C GLY A 203 10.59 -8.07 6.38
N GLY A 204 10.74 -8.48 7.63
CA GLY A 204 10.65 -9.86 8.05
C GLY A 204 9.23 -10.31 8.32
N PHE A 205 9.04 -11.63 8.41
CA PHE A 205 7.76 -12.21 8.76
C PHE A 205 7.27 -11.76 10.15
N GLY A 206 6.13 -11.06 10.20
CA GLY A 206 5.59 -10.47 11.42
C GLY A 206 5.91 -8.98 11.62
N GLU A 207 6.42 -8.31 10.59
CA GLU A 207 6.56 -6.86 10.53
C GLU A 207 5.60 -6.28 9.47
N LEU A 208 5.28 -4.98 9.61
CA LEU A 208 4.59 -4.20 8.58
C LEU A 208 5.56 -3.21 7.98
N VAL A 209 5.72 -3.22 6.66
CA VAL A 209 6.31 -2.09 5.96
C VAL A 209 5.24 -1.02 5.84
N VAL A 210 5.57 0.22 6.19
CA VAL A 210 4.65 1.36 6.08
C VAL A 210 5.34 2.49 5.34
N ASN A 211 4.63 3.11 4.41
CA ASN A 211 5.14 4.27 3.68
C ASN A 211 4.12 5.41 3.61
N VAL A 212 4.66 6.60 3.39
CA VAL A 212 3.92 7.82 3.11
C VAL A 212 3.46 7.81 1.67
N GLY A 213 2.24 8.29 1.43
CA GLY A 213 1.73 8.56 0.09
C GLY A 213 1.64 10.06 -0.22
N ASP A 214 1.31 10.36 -1.47
CA ASP A 214 1.27 11.69 -2.04
C ASP A 214 0.30 12.63 -1.30
N MET A 215 -0.85 12.13 -0.84
CA MET A 215 -1.83 12.95 -0.11
C MET A 215 -1.28 13.43 1.24
N LEU A 216 -0.56 12.60 1.99
CA LEU A 216 0.07 13.03 3.25
C LEU A 216 1.25 13.97 2.98
N GLN A 217 2.03 13.73 1.92
CA GLN A 217 3.07 14.66 1.51
C GLN A 217 2.48 16.04 1.18
N MET A 218 1.35 16.08 0.47
CA MET A 218 0.65 17.32 0.14
C MET A 218 0.12 18.02 1.40
N ALA A 219 -0.63 17.30 2.25
CA ALA A 219 -1.20 17.85 3.49
C ALA A 219 -0.12 18.40 4.43
N SER A 220 1.06 17.77 4.46
CA SER A 220 2.19 18.17 5.29
C SER A 220 3.15 19.14 4.62
N ALA A 221 2.79 19.70 3.45
CA ALA A 221 3.62 20.61 2.67
C ALA A 221 5.06 20.10 2.46
N GLY A 222 5.20 18.80 2.19
CA GLY A 222 6.48 18.13 1.94
C GLY A 222 7.24 17.68 3.19
N PHE A 223 6.70 17.87 4.39
CA PHE A 223 7.38 17.45 5.63
C PHE A 223 7.55 15.94 5.70
N TYR A 224 6.49 15.18 5.45
CA TYR A 224 6.55 13.74 5.24
C TYR A 224 6.66 13.46 3.74
N ARG A 225 7.52 12.51 3.37
CA ARG A 225 7.92 12.33 1.97
C ARG A 225 7.29 11.09 1.37
N SER A 226 6.53 11.26 0.29
CA SER A 226 6.16 10.16 -0.60
C SER A 226 7.41 9.77 -1.38
N THR A 227 7.83 8.52 -1.30
CA THR A 227 9.10 8.07 -1.89
C THR A 227 8.86 7.01 -2.94
N THR A 228 9.46 7.21 -4.12
CA THR A 228 9.43 6.24 -5.20
C THR A 228 9.95 4.88 -4.76
N HIS A 229 9.18 3.83 -5.00
CA HIS A 229 9.52 2.45 -4.67
C HIS A 229 9.13 1.49 -5.80
N ARG A 230 9.68 0.27 -5.78
CA ARG A 230 9.44 -0.76 -6.81
C ARG A 230 9.54 -2.17 -6.23
N VAL A 231 9.07 -3.18 -6.97
CA VAL A 231 9.33 -4.60 -6.66
C VAL A 231 10.11 -5.23 -7.81
N ILE A 232 11.37 -5.59 -7.55
CA ILE A 232 12.23 -6.24 -8.55
C ILE A 232 11.86 -7.72 -8.74
N ASN A 233 12.24 -8.27 -9.88
CA ASN A 233 12.08 -9.71 -10.11
C ASN A 233 13.08 -10.49 -9.25
N PRO A 234 12.61 -11.51 -8.50
CA PRO A 234 13.51 -12.41 -7.78
C PRO A 234 14.39 -13.19 -8.76
N LYS A 235 15.53 -13.70 -8.28
CA LYS A 235 16.48 -14.52 -9.05
C LYS A 235 16.47 -15.97 -8.56
N GLY A 236 16.93 -16.89 -9.40
CA GLY A 236 17.09 -18.30 -9.03
C GLY A 236 15.74 -18.98 -8.75
N ASP A 237 15.69 -19.85 -7.73
CA ASP A 237 14.49 -20.63 -7.43
C ASP A 237 13.31 -19.80 -6.93
N ALA A 238 13.55 -18.62 -6.35
CA ALA A 238 12.49 -17.69 -5.95
C ALA A 238 11.72 -17.13 -7.17
N ALA A 239 12.34 -17.09 -8.36
CA ALA A 239 11.66 -16.72 -9.60
C ALA A 239 10.54 -17.69 -9.97
N LYS A 240 10.69 -18.98 -9.63
CA LYS A 240 9.74 -20.05 -9.96
C LYS A 240 8.57 -20.16 -8.99
N ARG A 241 8.43 -19.21 -8.06
CA ARG A 241 7.39 -19.22 -7.03
C ARG A 241 6.44 -18.04 -7.19
N SER A 242 5.18 -18.28 -6.84
CA SER A 242 4.20 -17.22 -6.68
C SER A 242 4.60 -16.32 -5.50
N ARG A 243 4.34 -15.02 -5.63
CA ARG A 243 4.44 -14.06 -4.53
C ARG A 243 3.07 -13.48 -4.28
N TYR A 244 2.70 -13.35 -3.01
CA TYR A 244 1.49 -12.66 -2.59
C TYR A 244 1.85 -11.43 -1.76
N SER A 245 1.03 -10.41 -1.86
CA SER A 245 1.10 -9.22 -1.00
C SER A 245 -0.28 -8.63 -0.78
N MET A 246 -0.51 -8.06 0.40
CA MET A 246 -1.82 -7.53 0.80
C MET A 246 -1.71 -6.09 1.35
N PRO A 247 -1.30 -5.10 0.54
CA PRO A 247 -1.26 -3.71 1.00
C PRO A 247 -2.67 -3.18 1.33
N LEU A 248 -2.76 -2.46 2.44
CA LEU A 248 -3.86 -1.54 2.74
C LEU A 248 -3.42 -0.12 2.42
N PHE A 249 -4.08 0.52 1.47
CA PHE A 249 -3.92 1.93 1.14
C PHE A 249 -4.93 2.74 1.98
N CYS A 250 -4.42 3.57 2.89
CA CYS A 250 -5.26 4.37 3.78
C CYS A 250 -5.61 5.70 3.09
N HIS A 251 -6.78 5.75 2.45
CA HIS A 251 -7.26 6.96 1.80
C HIS A 251 -8.10 7.82 2.75
N PRO A 252 -7.91 9.13 2.71
CA PRO A 252 -8.78 10.04 3.44
C PRO A 252 -10.17 10.09 2.79
N ARG A 253 -11.16 10.64 3.51
CA ARG A 253 -12.47 10.87 2.90
C ARG A 253 -12.34 11.81 1.68
N PRO A 254 -13.18 11.63 0.64
CA PRO A 254 -13.13 12.44 -0.58
C PRO A 254 -13.12 13.96 -0.36
N ASP A 255 -13.83 14.44 0.66
CA ASP A 255 -14.02 15.86 0.98
C ASP A 255 -12.86 16.49 1.77
N VAL A 256 -11.91 15.69 2.27
CA VAL A 256 -10.75 16.20 3.02
C VAL A 256 -9.92 17.13 2.15
N ILE A 257 -9.65 18.33 2.66
CA ILE A 257 -8.82 19.34 2.02
C ILE A 257 -7.35 19.02 2.32
N LEU A 258 -6.57 18.78 1.27
CA LEU A 258 -5.14 18.44 1.36
C LEU A 258 -4.25 19.65 1.15
N SER A 259 -4.70 20.61 0.35
CA SER A 259 -4.01 21.87 0.10
C SER A 259 -5.02 22.92 -0.37
N GLU A 260 -4.56 24.15 -0.65
CA GLU A 260 -5.39 25.19 -1.25
C GLU A 260 -5.95 24.79 -2.63
N GLU A 261 -5.27 23.88 -3.34
CA GLU A 261 -5.61 23.49 -4.71
C GLU A 261 -6.44 22.21 -4.78
N HIS A 262 -6.37 21.36 -3.74
CA HIS A 262 -6.90 19.99 -3.83
C HIS A 262 -7.63 19.51 -2.58
N THR A 263 -8.81 18.94 -2.81
CA THR A 263 -9.36 17.88 -1.95
C THR A 263 -8.80 16.51 -2.34
N ALA A 264 -8.95 15.52 -1.46
CA ALA A 264 -8.58 14.14 -1.74
C ALA A 264 -9.23 13.58 -3.01
N ASP A 265 -10.51 13.85 -3.25
CA ASP A 265 -11.20 13.38 -4.46
C ASP A 265 -10.67 14.02 -5.73
N SER A 266 -10.42 15.35 -5.69
CA SER A 266 -9.89 16.07 -6.84
C SER A 266 -8.50 15.56 -7.23
N TYR A 267 -7.66 15.30 -6.22
CA TYR A 267 -6.30 14.79 -6.43
C TYR A 267 -6.33 13.34 -6.92
N LEU A 268 -7.14 12.47 -6.31
CA LEU A 268 -7.28 11.09 -6.76
C LEU A 268 -7.78 11.02 -8.20
N THR A 269 -8.79 11.81 -8.56
CA THR A 269 -9.33 11.88 -9.92
C THR A 269 -8.26 12.30 -10.93
N GLN A 270 -7.46 13.32 -10.60
CA GLN A 270 -6.34 13.73 -11.44
C GLN A 270 -5.34 12.59 -11.63
N ARG A 271 -4.90 11.95 -10.53
CA ARG A 271 -3.89 10.88 -10.59
C ARG A 271 -4.39 9.65 -11.34
N LEU A 272 -5.67 9.26 -11.17
CA LEU A 272 -6.28 8.16 -11.91
C LEU A 272 -6.32 8.42 -13.42
N ARG A 273 -6.56 9.67 -13.85
CA ARG A 273 -6.46 10.07 -15.27
C ARG A 273 -5.02 9.98 -15.79
N GLU A 274 -4.05 10.47 -15.01
CA GLU A 274 -2.63 10.42 -15.39
C GLU A 274 -2.11 8.98 -15.59
N ILE A 275 -2.64 8.00 -14.86
CA ILE A 275 -2.25 6.59 -14.97
C ILE A 275 -3.21 5.75 -15.86
N GLY A 276 -4.19 6.39 -16.50
CA GLY A 276 -5.09 5.75 -17.46
C GLY A 276 -6.15 4.83 -16.85
N LEU A 277 -6.46 4.97 -15.55
CA LEU A 277 -7.53 4.22 -14.87
C LEU A 277 -8.86 4.98 -14.82
N ALA A 278 -8.87 6.27 -15.16
CA ALA A 278 -10.08 7.08 -15.35
C ALA A 278 -10.04 7.80 -16.69
N GLN A 279 -11.21 7.96 -17.31
CA GLN A 279 -11.41 8.74 -18.55
C GLN A 279 -11.68 10.22 -18.25
#